data_AF-A0A7V5U012-F1
#
_entry.id   AF-A0A7V5U012-F1
#
_cell.length_a   1.000
_cell.length_b   1.000
_cell.length_c   1.000
_cell.angle_alpha   90.00
_cell.angle_beta   90.00
_cell.angle_gamma   90.00
#
_symmetry.space_group_name_H-M   'P 1'
#
loop_
_entity.id
_entity.type
_entity.pdbx_description
1 polymer ?
#
loop_
_entity_poly.entity_id
_entity_poly.type
_entity_poly.pdbx_seq_one_letter_code
_entity_poly.pdbx_strand_id
1 'polypeptide(L)'
;MNTFRHGDTITELLDTDKDALRKMYLNEITLQYKKWKAANLEITSNSREDLRKKIHLYSEYRNFLFTRKFREENTFLKQRKLFETAFSEFIYYVMKDLKIIEELDLHYGRADVPLNLKFEYDKLENIKKERLLSFSNQKMRMVVGKNLQIKYRILGRKSYIELEMMLPIIIVETAMVLDDWFVLSYQNQVRRLKSLYPKCLSFIICEVVHNDFRVDVSSSNIDGIYILQQQTTRMKRRNISCDVLEAFLHKIQTHLYQQREDILKKIRKGVLAD
;
A
#
# COMPACT_ATOMS: atom_id res chain seq x y z
N MET A 1 1.85 13.73 7.94
CA MET A 1 1.76 12.49 7.15
C MET A 1 0.58 12.63 6.20
N ASN A 2 0.76 12.40 4.89
CA ASN A 2 -0.35 12.45 3.94
C ASN A 2 -1.05 11.10 3.87
N THR A 3 -2.07 10.94 4.70
CA THR A 3 -2.86 9.71 4.79
C THR A 3 -3.93 9.60 3.70
N PHE A 4 -4.35 10.72 3.11
CA PHE A 4 -5.44 10.79 2.14
C PHE A 4 -4.95 11.06 0.71
N ARG A 5 -4.40 10.02 0.08
CA ARG A 5 -3.70 10.14 -1.21
C ARG A 5 -4.59 10.61 -2.37
N HIS A 6 -5.86 10.26 -2.36
CA HIS A 6 -6.78 10.69 -3.39
C HIS A 6 -7.06 12.19 -3.27
N GLY A 7 -7.28 12.68 -2.05
CA GLY A 7 -7.37 14.12 -1.77
C GLY A 7 -6.17 14.90 -2.28
N ASP A 8 -4.95 14.44 -1.96
CA ASP A 8 -3.72 15.06 -2.46
C ASP A 8 -3.68 15.10 -3.99
N THR A 9 -4.10 14.00 -4.63
CA THR A 9 -4.08 13.91 -6.09
C THR A 9 -5.06 14.90 -6.71
N ILE A 10 -6.23 15.09 -6.11
CA ILE A 10 -7.20 16.09 -6.56
C ILE A 10 -6.61 17.50 -6.41
N THR A 11 -5.97 17.82 -5.28
CA THR A 11 -5.31 19.12 -5.06
C THR A 11 -4.16 19.35 -6.03
N GLU A 12 -3.25 18.38 -6.19
CA GLU A 12 -2.14 18.44 -7.15
C GLU A 12 -2.67 18.70 -8.58
N LEU A 13 -3.78 18.06 -8.96
CA LEU A 13 -4.40 18.29 -10.27
C LEU A 13 -5.04 19.68 -10.37
N LEU A 14 -5.77 20.15 -9.34
CA LEU A 14 -6.36 21.49 -9.33
C LEU A 14 -5.33 22.60 -9.50
N ASP A 15 -4.16 22.44 -8.87
CA ASP A 15 -3.09 23.43 -8.91
C ASP A 15 -2.38 23.46 -10.27
N THR A 16 -2.23 22.28 -10.90
CA THR A 16 -1.46 22.14 -12.14
C THR A 16 -2.30 22.27 -13.41
N ASP A 17 -3.62 22.04 -13.35
CA ASP A 17 -4.48 22.08 -14.53
C ASP A 17 -4.73 23.53 -15.00
N LYS A 18 -4.65 23.74 -16.30
CA LYS A 18 -4.89 25.05 -16.92
C LYS A 18 -6.28 25.13 -17.57
N ASP A 19 -6.92 24.00 -17.80
CA ASP A 19 -8.22 23.93 -18.47
C ASP A 19 -9.36 24.25 -17.48
N ALA A 20 -10.19 25.24 -17.82
CA ALA A 20 -11.28 25.70 -16.97
C ALA A 20 -12.38 24.65 -16.77
N LEU A 21 -12.68 23.87 -17.81
CA LEU A 21 -13.68 22.80 -17.75
C LEU A 21 -13.20 21.66 -16.84
N ARG A 22 -11.93 21.26 -16.97
CA ARG A 22 -11.32 20.23 -16.12
C ARG A 22 -11.21 20.69 -14.67
N LYS A 23 -10.90 21.97 -14.42
CA LYS A 23 -10.97 22.56 -13.07
C LYS A 23 -12.37 22.55 -12.48
N MET A 24 -13.40 22.90 -13.27
CA MET A 24 -14.80 22.79 -12.84
C MET A 24 -15.15 21.36 -12.45
N TYR A 25 -14.74 20.37 -13.24
CA TYR A 25 -14.93 18.95 -12.92
C TYR A 25 -14.17 18.51 -11.67
N LEU A 26 -12.92 18.94 -11.49
CA LEU A 26 -12.14 18.65 -10.27
C LEU A 26 -12.78 19.26 -9.02
N ASN A 27 -13.41 20.43 -9.12
CA ASN A 27 -14.17 21.02 -8.01
C ASN A 27 -15.39 20.17 -7.64
N GLU A 28 -16.13 19.66 -8.63
CA GLU A 28 -17.24 18.74 -8.39
C GLU A 28 -16.77 17.42 -7.76
N ILE A 29 -15.65 16.88 -8.26
CA ILE A 29 -15.00 15.71 -7.68
C ILE A 29 -14.56 15.98 -6.24
N THR A 30 -14.05 17.18 -5.95
CA THR A 30 -13.64 17.60 -4.60
C THR A 30 -14.83 17.59 -3.64
N LEU A 31 -15.98 18.09 -4.07
CA LEU A 31 -17.20 18.10 -3.24
C LEU A 31 -17.66 16.67 -2.91
N GLN A 32 -17.71 15.79 -3.91
CA GLN A 32 -18.08 14.39 -3.69
C GLN A 32 -17.05 13.62 -2.87
N TYR A 33 -15.76 13.89 -3.09
CA TYR A 33 -14.65 13.34 -2.32
C TYR A 33 -14.78 13.71 -0.84
N LYS A 34 -15.06 14.98 -0.51
CA LYS A 34 -15.24 15.43 0.88
C LYS A 34 -16.37 14.67 1.58
N LYS A 35 -17.49 14.44 0.88
CA LYS A 35 -18.61 13.63 1.41
C LYS A 35 -18.20 12.18 1.65
N TRP A 36 -17.58 11.56 0.65
CA TRP A 36 -17.09 10.18 0.75
C TRP A 36 -16.07 10.01 1.89
N LYS A 37 -15.11 10.93 2.01
CA LYS A 37 -14.12 10.96 3.09
C LYS A 37 -14.77 11.09 4.45
N ALA A 38 -15.66 12.08 4.64
CA ALA A 38 -16.34 12.30 5.91
C ALA A 38 -17.10 11.04 6.37
N ALA A 39 -17.89 10.45 5.48
CA ALA A 39 -18.65 9.23 5.78
C ALA A 39 -17.74 8.03 6.13
N ASN A 40 -16.57 7.89 5.50
CA ASN A 40 -15.63 6.82 5.86
C ASN A 40 -14.92 7.06 7.20
N LEU A 41 -14.71 8.32 7.59
CA LEU A 41 -14.08 8.65 8.87
C LEU A 41 -15.01 8.40 10.06
N GLU A 42 -16.33 8.50 9.86
CA GLU A 42 -17.35 8.17 10.87
C GLU A 42 -17.39 6.67 11.21
N ILE A 43 -16.95 5.81 10.29
CA ILE A 43 -16.88 4.36 10.51
C ILE A 43 -15.56 4.04 11.21
N THR A 44 -15.62 3.52 12.44
CA THR A 44 -14.45 3.29 13.33
C THR A 44 -14.15 1.82 13.61
N SER A 45 -14.83 0.91 12.92
CA SER A 45 -14.68 -0.53 13.11
C SER A 45 -14.53 -1.27 11.78
N ASN A 46 -14.08 -2.53 11.86
CA ASN A 46 -13.93 -3.45 10.74
C ASN A 46 -14.90 -4.65 10.86
N SER A 47 -16.06 -4.45 11.49
CA SER A 47 -17.15 -5.43 11.46
C SER A 47 -17.60 -5.71 10.03
N ARG A 48 -18.22 -6.86 9.79
CA ARG A 48 -18.79 -7.22 8.48
C ARG A 48 -19.77 -6.15 7.96
N GLU A 49 -20.57 -5.56 8.84
CA GLU A 49 -21.50 -4.48 8.49
C GLU A 49 -20.77 -3.21 8.09
N ASP A 50 -19.73 -2.83 8.83
CA ASP A 50 -18.93 -1.65 8.54
C ASP A 50 -18.12 -1.80 7.25
N LEU A 51 -17.60 -2.99 6.97
CA LEU A 51 -17.00 -3.30 5.67
C LEU A 51 -18.02 -3.13 4.53
N ARG A 52 -19.26 -3.60 4.70
CA ARG A 52 -20.33 -3.38 3.71
C ARG A 52 -20.64 -1.90 3.52
N LYS A 53 -20.67 -1.09 4.58
CA LYS A 53 -20.83 0.37 4.50
C LYS A 53 -19.68 1.01 3.72
N LYS A 54 -18.43 0.68 4.05
CA LYS A 54 -17.23 1.17 3.32
C LYS A 54 -17.28 0.78 1.83
N ILE A 55 -17.65 -0.47 1.52
CA ILE A 55 -17.85 -0.95 0.13
C ILE A 55 -18.91 -0.13 -0.59
N HIS A 56 -20.05 0.13 0.07
CA HIS A 56 -21.14 0.91 -0.50
C HIS A 56 -20.70 2.34 -0.82
N LEU A 57 -20.10 3.02 0.16
CA LEU A 57 -19.55 4.38 0.00
C LEU A 57 -18.55 4.46 -1.16
N TYR A 58 -17.62 3.50 -1.24
CA TYR A 58 -16.69 3.43 -2.37
C TYR A 58 -17.39 3.15 -3.69
N SER A 59 -18.39 2.28 -3.72
CA SER A 59 -19.13 1.96 -4.94
C SER A 59 -19.88 3.17 -5.49
N GLU A 60 -20.51 3.96 -4.62
CA GLU A 60 -21.17 5.22 -5.00
C GLU A 60 -20.15 6.23 -5.55
N TYR A 61 -19.07 6.48 -4.81
CA TYR A 61 -18.03 7.42 -5.23
C TYR A 61 -17.35 7.00 -6.53
N ARG A 62 -17.06 5.70 -6.67
CA ARG A 62 -16.50 5.10 -7.88
C ARG A 62 -17.49 5.24 -9.04
N ASN A 63 -18.78 4.98 -8.86
CA ASN A 63 -19.76 5.12 -9.93
C ASN A 63 -19.87 6.59 -10.39
N PHE A 64 -19.82 7.54 -9.46
CA PHE A 64 -19.72 8.97 -9.77
C PHE A 64 -18.46 9.28 -10.60
N LEU A 65 -17.28 8.87 -10.14
CA LEU A 65 -16.01 9.08 -10.86
C LEU A 65 -15.99 8.43 -12.25
N PHE A 66 -16.65 7.29 -12.41
CA PHE A 66 -16.68 6.54 -13.68
C PHE A 66 -17.82 6.95 -14.61
N THR A 67 -18.56 8.02 -14.30
CA THR A 67 -19.51 8.63 -15.25
C THR A 67 -18.77 9.09 -16.51
N ARG A 68 -19.46 9.05 -17.65
CA ARG A 68 -18.91 9.41 -18.96
C ARG A 68 -18.18 10.76 -18.92
N LYS A 69 -18.78 11.75 -18.24
CA LYS A 69 -18.26 13.10 -18.00
C LYS A 69 -16.77 13.13 -17.59
N PHE A 70 -16.36 12.28 -16.64
CA PHE A 70 -14.98 12.27 -16.13
C PHE A 70 -14.07 11.27 -16.85
N ARG A 71 -14.67 10.28 -17.53
CA ARG A 71 -13.97 9.15 -18.15
C ARG A 71 -13.71 9.34 -19.65
N GLU A 72 -14.19 10.40 -20.28
CA GLU A 72 -13.84 10.71 -21.67
C GLU A 72 -12.32 10.94 -21.83
N GLU A 73 -11.77 10.55 -22.99
CA GLU A 73 -10.32 10.60 -23.27
C GLU A 73 -9.70 11.99 -23.09
N ASN A 74 -10.51 13.03 -23.26
CA ASN A 74 -10.10 14.43 -23.14
C ASN A 74 -10.18 14.96 -21.70
N THR A 75 -10.68 14.16 -20.75
CA THR A 75 -10.89 14.60 -19.37
C THR A 75 -9.83 14.04 -18.42
N PHE A 76 -10.05 12.84 -17.85
CA PHE A 76 -9.13 12.25 -16.88
C PHE A 76 -8.72 10.81 -17.21
N LEU A 77 -9.21 10.21 -18.30
CA LEU A 77 -8.88 8.81 -18.63
C LEU A 77 -7.37 8.59 -18.85
N LYS A 78 -6.69 9.57 -19.46
CA LYS A 78 -5.22 9.58 -19.61
C LYS A 78 -4.51 9.69 -18.25
N GLN A 79 -5.17 10.30 -17.26
CA GLN A 79 -4.67 10.51 -15.91
C GLN A 79 -5.18 9.42 -14.96
N ARG A 80 -4.83 8.16 -15.25
CA ARG A 80 -5.19 6.97 -14.45
C ARG A 80 -4.98 7.14 -12.94
N LYS A 81 -4.03 7.99 -12.56
CA LYS A 81 -3.71 8.39 -11.18
C LYS A 81 -4.93 8.82 -10.37
N LEU A 82 -5.92 9.51 -10.95
CA LEU A 82 -7.12 9.92 -10.21
C LEU A 82 -7.92 8.70 -9.74
N PHE A 83 -8.18 7.76 -10.65
CA PHE A 83 -8.96 6.55 -10.36
C PHE A 83 -8.19 5.57 -9.47
N GLU A 84 -6.88 5.40 -9.72
CA GLU A 84 -6.03 4.53 -8.91
C GLU A 84 -5.91 5.00 -7.47
N THR A 85 -5.80 6.31 -7.24
CA THR A 85 -5.67 6.84 -5.88
C THR A 85 -6.97 6.78 -5.11
N ALA A 86 -8.13 6.89 -5.77
CA ALA A 86 -9.43 6.62 -5.14
C ALA A 86 -9.53 5.18 -4.63
N PHE A 87 -9.12 4.20 -5.45
CA PHE A 87 -9.10 2.80 -5.04
C PHE A 87 -8.09 2.56 -3.90
N SER A 88 -6.89 3.14 -3.99
CA SER A 88 -5.90 3.03 -2.93
C SER A 88 -6.38 3.62 -1.60
N GLU A 89 -7.11 4.73 -1.64
CA GLU A 89 -7.65 5.35 -0.42
C GLU A 89 -8.85 4.58 0.14
N PHE A 90 -9.63 3.88 -0.70
CA PHE A 90 -10.62 2.92 -0.23
C PHE A 90 -9.99 1.80 0.61
N ILE A 91 -8.91 1.20 0.11
CA ILE A 91 -8.16 0.20 0.89
C ILE A 91 -7.59 0.83 2.17
N TYR A 92 -7.20 2.10 2.13
CA TYR A 92 -6.80 2.83 3.33
C TYR A 92 -7.90 2.81 4.41
N TYR A 93 -9.14 3.13 4.05
CA TYR A 93 -10.28 3.10 4.98
C TYR A 93 -10.62 1.68 5.47
N VAL A 94 -10.40 0.65 4.66
CA VAL A 94 -10.60 -0.75 5.08
C VAL A 94 -9.64 -1.14 6.21
N MET A 95 -8.41 -0.65 6.18
CA MET A 95 -7.36 -1.06 7.11
C MET A 95 -7.12 -0.09 8.29
N LYS A 96 -7.57 1.18 8.22
CA LYS A 96 -7.28 2.20 9.25
C LYS A 96 -7.74 1.83 10.67
N ASP A 97 -8.82 1.04 10.77
CA ASP A 97 -9.46 0.69 12.05
C ASP A 97 -8.95 -0.63 12.63
N LEU A 98 -7.79 -1.12 12.15
CA LEU A 98 -7.10 -2.24 12.79
C LEU A 98 -6.51 -1.76 14.13
N LYS A 99 -7.18 -2.07 15.24
CA LYS A 99 -6.81 -1.65 16.61
C LYS A 99 -5.32 -1.81 16.93
N ILE A 100 -4.71 -2.92 16.49
CA ILE A 100 -3.29 -3.19 16.71
C ILE A 100 -2.32 -2.15 16.11
N ILE A 101 -2.73 -1.44 15.05
CA ILE A 101 -1.93 -0.35 14.47
C ILE A 101 -1.81 0.79 15.48
N GLU A 102 -2.90 1.14 16.15
CA GLU A 102 -2.94 2.18 17.18
C GLU A 102 -2.26 1.71 18.48
N GLU A 103 -2.58 0.50 18.94
CA GLU A 103 -2.03 -0.09 20.19
C GLU A 103 -0.50 -0.17 20.18
N LEU A 104 0.10 -0.46 19.01
CA LEU A 104 1.56 -0.61 18.87
C LEU A 104 2.26 0.64 18.30
N ASP A 105 1.51 1.74 18.11
CA ASP A 105 2.01 2.97 17.51
C ASP A 105 2.78 2.67 16.20
N LEU A 106 2.09 2.01 15.27
CA LEU A 106 2.61 1.66 13.97
C LEU A 106 2.29 2.78 12.97
N HIS A 107 3.29 3.15 12.18
CA HIS A 107 3.07 3.93 10.97
C HIS A 107 2.08 3.19 10.08
N TYR A 108 1.10 3.93 9.56
CA TYR A 108 0.18 3.43 8.57
C TYR A 108 -0.07 4.45 7.45
N GLY A 109 0.27 4.05 6.23
CA GLY A 109 0.10 4.87 5.03
C GLY A 109 1.30 4.76 4.09
N ARG A 110 1.48 5.74 3.20
CA ARG A 110 2.62 5.75 2.27
C ARG A 110 3.93 5.93 3.03
N ALA A 111 4.95 5.20 2.60
CA ALA A 111 6.31 5.37 3.11
C ALA A 111 7.35 5.01 2.04
N ASP A 112 8.53 5.62 2.18
CA ASP A 112 9.75 5.21 1.50
C ASP A 112 10.35 4.01 2.25
N VAL A 113 10.35 2.84 1.61
CA VAL A 113 10.85 1.59 2.19
C VAL A 113 12.21 1.26 1.56
N PRO A 114 13.28 1.09 2.34
CA PRO A 114 14.56 0.62 1.82
C PRO A 114 14.42 -0.78 1.22
N LEU A 115 14.85 -0.95 -0.02
CA LEU A 115 14.90 -2.28 -0.65
C LEU A 115 16.31 -2.85 -0.68
N ASN A 116 17.34 -2.01 -0.61
CA ASN A 116 18.73 -2.43 -0.46
C ASN A 116 19.46 -1.55 0.57
N LEU A 117 20.43 -2.15 1.25
CA LEU A 117 21.44 -1.49 2.07
C LEU A 117 22.78 -1.50 1.34
N LYS A 118 23.48 -0.38 1.31
CA LYS A 118 24.79 -0.29 0.66
C LYS A 118 25.78 0.49 1.51
N PHE A 119 27.05 0.09 1.41
CA PHE A 119 28.17 0.87 1.87
C PHE A 119 28.82 1.55 0.65
N GLU A 120 28.71 2.86 0.58
CA GLU A 120 29.21 3.69 -0.52
C GLU A 120 30.07 4.83 0.05
N TYR A 121 31.08 5.26 -0.71
CA TYR A 121 31.92 6.41 -0.37
C TYR A 121 32.24 7.18 -1.65
N ASP A 122 32.40 8.50 -1.52
CA ASP A 122 32.67 9.37 -2.67
C ASP A 122 34.19 9.43 -2.93
N LYS A 123 34.99 9.62 -1.87
CA LYS A 123 36.46 9.68 -1.96
C LYS A 123 37.11 8.98 -0.78
N LEU A 124 38.13 8.14 -1.08
CA LEU A 124 38.86 7.37 -0.05
C LEU A 124 39.45 8.27 1.05
N GLU A 125 39.94 9.46 0.69
CA GLU A 125 40.51 10.44 1.62
C GLU A 125 39.52 10.92 2.69
N ASN A 126 38.22 10.93 2.36
CA ASN A 126 37.15 11.45 3.21
C ASN A 126 36.33 10.34 3.88
N ILE A 127 36.69 9.06 3.68
CA ILE A 127 35.93 7.91 4.18
C ILE A 127 35.63 7.99 5.68
N LYS A 128 36.52 8.61 6.47
CA LYS A 128 36.34 8.80 7.94
C LYS A 128 35.27 9.83 8.31
N LYS A 129 34.90 10.74 7.39
CA LYS A 129 33.97 11.85 7.60
C LYS A 129 32.64 11.65 6.87
N GLU A 130 32.60 10.77 5.86
CA GLU A 130 31.43 10.51 5.03
C GLU A 130 30.37 9.63 5.72
N ARG A 131 29.15 9.69 5.17
CA ARG A 131 28.07 8.76 5.47
C ARG A 131 28.23 7.53 4.57
N LEU A 132 28.78 6.45 5.13
CA LEU A 132 29.03 5.24 4.37
C LEU A 132 27.77 4.43 4.08
N LEU A 133 26.80 4.42 5.01
CA LEU A 133 25.58 3.64 4.86
C LEU A 133 24.50 4.43 4.10
N SER A 134 24.10 3.92 2.93
CA SER A 134 23.03 4.45 2.08
C SER A 134 21.90 3.43 1.90
N PHE A 135 20.70 3.93 1.63
CA PHE A 135 19.50 3.13 1.38
C PHE A 135 18.98 3.39 -0.02
N SER A 136 18.67 2.33 -0.76
CA SER A 136 17.88 2.45 -1.99
C SER A 136 16.41 2.31 -1.64
N ASN A 137 15.72 3.44 -1.51
CA ASN A 137 14.32 3.48 -1.11
C ASN A 137 13.38 3.32 -2.30
N GLN A 138 12.23 2.70 -2.05
CA GLN A 138 11.11 2.68 -2.97
C GLN A 138 9.84 3.20 -2.27
N LYS A 139 9.11 4.06 -2.97
CA LYS A 139 7.82 4.57 -2.52
C LYS A 139 6.76 3.50 -2.64
N MET A 140 6.26 3.04 -1.50
CA MET A 140 5.19 2.04 -1.43
C MET A 140 3.84 2.71 -1.20
N ARG A 141 2.76 2.10 -1.72
CA ARG A 141 1.40 2.68 -1.63
C ARG A 141 0.84 2.63 -0.22
N MET A 142 0.99 1.51 0.46
CA MET A 142 0.50 1.35 1.82
C MET A 142 1.48 0.49 2.61
N VAL A 143 1.97 1.04 3.71
CA VAL A 143 2.92 0.41 4.62
C VAL A 143 2.35 0.46 6.02
N VAL A 144 2.33 -0.69 6.69
CA VAL A 144 2.24 -0.77 8.16
C VAL A 144 3.65 -1.06 8.66
N GLY A 145 4.19 -0.21 9.53
CA GLY A 145 5.59 -0.34 9.94
C GLY A 145 5.96 0.53 11.14
N LYS A 146 7.26 0.59 11.47
CA LYS A 146 7.76 1.49 12.51
C LYS A 146 9.04 2.19 12.06
N ASN A 147 9.17 3.48 12.36
CA ASN A 147 10.39 4.22 12.05
C ASN A 147 11.51 3.72 12.96
N LEU A 148 12.65 3.37 12.38
CA LEU A 148 13.85 2.99 13.08
C LEU A 148 14.87 4.11 12.99
N GLN A 149 15.45 4.45 14.14
CA GLN A 149 16.63 5.29 14.21
C GLN A 149 17.87 4.40 14.28
N ILE A 150 18.79 4.58 13.34
CA ILE A 150 20.06 3.85 13.26
C ILE A 150 21.17 4.84 13.58
N LYS A 151 22.01 4.49 14.57
CA LYS A 151 23.21 5.26 14.92
C LYS A 151 24.44 4.38 14.74
N TYR A 152 25.40 4.86 13.97
CA TYR A 152 26.68 4.18 13.79
C TYR A 152 27.84 5.18 13.78
N ARG A 153 29.06 4.70 13.98
CA ARG A 153 30.26 5.53 13.88
C ARG A 153 31.38 4.75 13.23
N ILE A 154 32.24 5.45 12.53
CA ILE A 154 33.48 4.90 12.00
C ILE A 154 34.53 4.94 13.11
N LEU A 155 35.35 3.90 13.24
CA LEU A 155 36.41 3.87 14.23
C LEU A 155 37.34 5.08 14.07
N GLY A 156 37.65 5.75 15.16
CA GLY A 156 38.43 7.01 15.17
C GLY A 156 37.59 8.29 14.99
N ARG A 157 36.30 8.20 14.65
CA ARG A 157 35.37 9.34 14.69
C ARG A 157 34.72 9.44 16.07
N LYS A 158 34.67 10.66 16.64
CA LYS A 158 34.01 10.95 17.92
C LYS A 158 32.50 11.04 17.80
N SER A 159 31.98 11.53 16.67
CA SER A 159 30.55 11.71 16.44
C SER A 159 29.89 10.47 15.80
N TYR A 160 28.65 10.21 16.20
CA TYR A 160 27.77 9.26 15.54
C TYR A 160 27.18 9.89 14.27
N ILE A 161 26.91 9.03 13.30
CA ILE A 161 26.07 9.29 12.13
C ILE A 161 24.70 8.70 12.46
N GLU A 162 23.67 9.52 12.37
CA GLU A 162 22.29 9.13 12.64
C GLU A 162 21.50 9.07 11.33
N LEU A 163 20.80 7.97 11.13
CA LEU A 163 19.95 7.71 10.00
C LEU A 163 18.56 7.29 10.48
N GLU A 164 17.55 7.52 9.65
CA GLU A 164 16.22 7.01 9.87
C GLU A 164 15.79 6.15 8.69
N MET A 165 15.05 5.09 8.97
CA MET A 165 14.44 4.26 7.93
C MET A 165 13.12 3.65 8.38
N MET A 166 12.26 3.34 7.41
CA MET A 166 11.04 2.60 7.66
C MET A 166 11.36 1.11 7.81
N LEU A 167 10.96 0.49 8.93
CA LEU A 167 10.86 -0.96 9.05
C LEU A 167 9.45 -1.40 8.63
N PRO A 168 9.28 -1.96 7.43
CA PRO A 168 7.98 -2.44 6.99
C PRO A 168 7.63 -3.76 7.70
N ILE A 169 6.41 -3.84 8.20
CA ILE A 169 5.81 -5.08 8.71
C ILE A 169 4.84 -5.63 7.67
N ILE A 170 4.05 -4.76 7.05
CA ILE A 170 3.12 -5.12 5.98
C ILE A 170 3.23 -4.09 4.86
N ILE A 171 3.23 -4.56 3.62
CA ILE A 171 3.12 -3.75 2.41
C ILE A 171 1.91 -4.21 1.62
N VAL A 172 1.09 -3.25 1.19
CA VAL A 172 -0.07 -3.51 0.35
C VAL A 172 0.03 -2.62 -0.89
N GLU A 173 0.11 -3.26 -2.05
CA GLU A 173 0.02 -2.60 -3.35
C GLU A 173 -1.39 -2.75 -3.92
N THR A 174 -1.86 -1.69 -4.57
CA THR A 174 -3.23 -1.60 -5.06
C THR A 174 -3.24 -1.43 -6.58
N ALA A 175 -4.13 -2.16 -7.26
CA ALA A 175 -4.32 -2.06 -8.71
C ALA A 175 -5.79 -2.10 -9.08
N MET A 176 -6.26 -1.20 -9.95
CA MET A 176 -7.64 -1.32 -10.44
C MET A 176 -7.83 -2.56 -11.32
N VAL A 177 -6.91 -2.76 -12.26
CA VAL A 177 -6.85 -3.95 -13.12
C VAL A 177 -5.48 -4.56 -12.90
N LEU A 178 -5.44 -5.83 -12.51
CA LEU A 178 -4.20 -6.57 -12.37
C LEU A 178 -3.78 -7.17 -13.71
N ASP A 179 -2.58 -6.83 -14.18
CA ASP A 179 -1.98 -7.37 -15.40
C ASP A 179 -0.63 -8.06 -15.11
N ASP A 180 -0.10 -8.74 -16.13
CA ASP A 180 1.14 -9.50 -16.04
C ASP A 180 2.32 -8.61 -15.63
N TRP A 181 2.41 -7.41 -16.23
CA TRP A 181 3.49 -6.47 -15.98
C TRP A 181 3.52 -6.01 -14.52
N PHE A 182 2.35 -5.70 -13.94
CA PHE A 182 2.24 -5.27 -12.54
C PHE A 182 2.72 -6.36 -11.60
N VAL A 183 2.28 -7.61 -11.80
CA VAL A 183 2.68 -8.74 -10.95
C VAL A 183 4.17 -9.01 -11.06
N LEU A 184 4.73 -9.09 -12.27
CA LEU A 184 6.16 -9.33 -12.47
C LEU A 184 7.02 -8.21 -11.87
N SER A 185 6.60 -6.96 -12.05
CA SER A 185 7.27 -5.79 -11.46
C SER A 185 7.26 -5.86 -9.93
N TYR A 186 6.12 -6.17 -9.33
CA TYR A 186 6.01 -6.27 -7.87
C TYR A 186 6.74 -7.49 -7.31
N GLN A 187 6.71 -8.65 -7.98
CA GLN A 187 7.48 -9.83 -7.59
C GLN A 187 8.98 -9.53 -7.47
N ASN A 188 9.55 -8.74 -8.39
CA ASN A 188 10.95 -8.31 -8.32
C ASN A 188 11.23 -7.45 -7.08
N GLN A 189 10.30 -6.56 -6.72
CA GLN A 189 10.42 -5.71 -5.55
C GLN A 189 10.31 -6.53 -4.26
N VAL A 190 9.35 -7.45 -4.20
CA VAL A 190 9.13 -8.33 -3.05
C VAL A 190 10.33 -9.24 -2.81
N ARG A 191 11.00 -9.75 -3.86
CA ARG A 191 12.26 -10.50 -3.70
C ARG A 191 13.32 -9.69 -2.94
N ARG A 192 13.51 -8.43 -3.30
CA ARG A 192 14.45 -7.53 -2.63
C ARG A 192 13.98 -7.20 -1.21
N LEU A 193 12.69 -6.90 -1.05
CA LEU A 193 12.07 -6.63 0.25
C LEU A 193 12.31 -7.78 1.23
N LYS A 194 12.00 -9.02 0.82
CA LYS A 194 12.13 -10.22 1.68
C LYS A 194 13.58 -10.56 2.00
N SER A 195 14.53 -10.12 1.17
CA SER A 195 15.96 -10.27 1.49
C SER A 195 16.41 -9.43 2.69
N LEU A 196 15.80 -8.25 2.88
CA LEU A 196 16.06 -7.38 4.04
C LEU A 196 15.08 -7.62 5.20
N TYR A 197 13.82 -7.88 4.87
CA TYR A 197 12.73 -8.05 5.83
C TYR A 197 12.00 -9.37 5.55
N PRO A 198 12.60 -10.52 5.90
CA PRO A 198 12.05 -11.84 5.56
C PRO A 198 10.66 -12.08 6.16
N LYS A 199 10.31 -11.34 7.23
CA LYS A 199 9.03 -11.44 7.93
C LYS A 199 8.00 -10.39 7.51
N CYS A 200 8.37 -9.44 6.65
CA CYS A 200 7.40 -8.45 6.16
C CYS A 200 6.40 -9.14 5.24
N LEU A 201 5.09 -8.98 5.47
CA LEU A 201 4.08 -9.45 4.52
C LEU A 201 3.89 -8.46 3.38
N SER A 202 3.65 -8.99 2.19
CA SER A 202 3.49 -8.26 0.94
C SER A 202 2.23 -8.75 0.24
N PHE A 203 1.35 -7.81 -0.09
CA PHE A 203 0.05 -8.11 -0.68
C PHE A 203 -0.19 -7.29 -1.94
N ILE A 204 -0.92 -7.89 -2.88
CA ILE A 204 -1.61 -7.17 -3.94
C ILE A 204 -3.11 -7.24 -3.66
N ILE A 205 -3.79 -6.10 -3.76
CA ILE A 205 -5.24 -6.04 -3.77
C ILE A 205 -5.70 -5.33 -5.03
N CYS A 206 -6.63 -5.94 -5.76
CA CYS A 206 -7.12 -5.39 -7.01
C CYS A 206 -8.64 -5.49 -7.16
N GLU A 207 -9.24 -4.66 -8.00
CA GLU A 207 -10.67 -4.81 -8.28
C GLU A 207 -10.92 -6.03 -9.17
N VAL A 208 -10.21 -6.12 -10.28
CA VAL A 208 -10.39 -7.15 -11.33
C VAL A 208 -9.04 -7.59 -11.90
N VAL A 209 -9.04 -8.75 -12.55
CA VAL A 209 -7.87 -9.25 -13.29
C VAL A 209 -8.05 -9.00 -14.79
N HIS A 210 -6.97 -8.65 -15.48
CA HIS A 210 -6.99 -8.55 -16.93
C HIS A 210 -7.31 -9.93 -17.54
N ASN A 211 -8.13 -9.97 -18.59
CA ASN A 211 -8.53 -11.26 -19.19
C ASN A 211 -7.36 -12.10 -19.70
N ASP A 212 -6.31 -11.45 -20.18
CA ASP A 212 -5.15 -12.13 -20.76
C ASP A 212 -4.04 -12.36 -19.74
N PHE A 213 -4.36 -12.30 -18.44
CA PHE A 213 -3.41 -12.56 -17.35
C PHE A 213 -2.91 -14.01 -17.40
N ARG A 214 -1.59 -14.19 -17.48
CA ARG A 214 -0.93 -15.50 -17.65
C ARG A 214 0.23 -15.73 -16.69
N VAL A 215 0.55 -14.76 -15.84
CA VAL A 215 1.67 -14.91 -14.89
C VAL A 215 1.34 -15.98 -13.84
N ASP A 216 2.28 -16.91 -13.67
CA ASP A 216 2.24 -17.86 -12.56
C ASP A 216 2.57 -17.12 -11.25
N VAL A 217 1.64 -17.16 -10.31
CA VAL A 217 1.75 -16.54 -8.99
C VAL A 217 2.15 -17.55 -7.91
N SER A 218 2.14 -18.85 -8.22
CA SER A 218 2.42 -19.93 -7.24
C SER A 218 3.87 -19.91 -6.76
N SER A 219 4.80 -19.51 -7.62
CA SER A 219 6.22 -19.36 -7.32
C SER A 219 6.59 -17.97 -6.76
N SER A 220 5.60 -17.12 -6.50
CA SER A 220 5.84 -15.75 -6.06
C SER A 220 6.09 -15.65 -4.55
N ASN A 221 6.97 -14.73 -4.16
CA ASN A 221 7.19 -14.38 -2.74
C ASN A 221 6.09 -13.45 -2.17
N ILE A 222 5.00 -13.22 -2.92
CA ILE A 222 3.88 -12.37 -2.53
C ILE A 222 2.96 -13.19 -1.62
N ASP A 223 2.65 -12.67 -0.44
CA ASP A 223 1.93 -13.41 0.61
C ASP A 223 0.41 -13.48 0.38
N GLY A 224 -0.10 -12.70 -0.57
CA GLY A 224 -1.49 -12.82 -1.03
C GLY A 224 -1.84 -11.84 -2.14
N ILE A 225 -2.69 -12.30 -3.06
CA ILE A 225 -3.27 -11.51 -4.14
C ILE A 225 -4.79 -11.61 -4.03
N TYR A 226 -5.45 -10.48 -3.76
CA TYR A 226 -6.89 -10.42 -3.48
C TYR A 226 -7.63 -9.71 -4.61
N ILE A 227 -8.60 -10.41 -5.21
CA ILE A 227 -9.40 -9.91 -6.34
C ILE A 227 -10.81 -9.58 -5.84
N LEU A 228 -11.11 -8.30 -5.64
CA LEU A 228 -12.29 -7.87 -4.93
C LEU A 228 -13.60 -8.17 -5.64
N GLN A 229 -13.67 -8.05 -6.97
CA GLN A 229 -14.88 -8.35 -7.73
C GLN A 229 -14.92 -9.80 -8.24
N GLN A 230 -13.90 -10.61 -7.91
CA GLN A 230 -13.82 -12.04 -8.26
C GLN A 230 -14.09 -12.31 -9.76
N GLN A 231 -13.48 -11.52 -10.64
CA GLN A 231 -13.77 -11.54 -12.06
C GLN A 231 -12.60 -11.05 -12.92
N THR A 232 -12.66 -11.36 -14.22
CA THR A 232 -11.80 -10.75 -15.25
C THR A 232 -12.48 -9.54 -15.91
N THR A 233 -11.71 -8.78 -16.70
CA THR A 233 -12.24 -7.65 -17.48
C THR A 233 -13.28 -8.03 -18.55
N ARG A 234 -13.40 -9.31 -18.94
CA ARG A 234 -14.44 -9.78 -19.88
C ARG A 234 -15.71 -10.28 -19.20
N MET A 235 -15.65 -10.57 -17.90
CA MET A 235 -16.79 -11.08 -17.15
C MET A 235 -17.77 -9.96 -16.79
N LYS A 236 -19.03 -10.33 -16.52
CA LYS A 236 -20.06 -9.39 -16.08
C LYS A 236 -19.66 -8.79 -14.72
N ARG A 237 -19.68 -7.45 -14.64
CA ARG A 237 -19.29 -6.71 -13.44
C ARG A 237 -20.08 -7.15 -12.20
N ARG A 238 -19.36 -7.62 -11.19
CA ARG A 238 -19.82 -7.93 -9.84
C ARG A 238 -19.49 -6.79 -8.87
N ASN A 239 -20.18 -6.78 -7.74
CA ASN A 239 -19.85 -5.91 -6.62
C ASN A 239 -18.56 -6.39 -5.94
N ILE A 240 -17.92 -5.49 -5.18
CA ILE A 240 -16.80 -5.87 -4.32
C ILE A 240 -17.29 -6.86 -3.26
N SER A 241 -16.58 -7.97 -3.13
CA SER A 241 -16.88 -9.02 -2.17
C SER A 241 -16.39 -8.63 -0.78
N CYS A 242 -17.32 -8.61 0.17
CA CYS A 242 -17.01 -8.43 1.58
C CYS A 242 -16.18 -9.60 2.11
N ASP A 243 -16.46 -10.83 1.65
CA ASP A 243 -15.75 -12.04 2.12
C ASP A 243 -14.26 -11.99 1.73
N VAL A 244 -13.93 -11.44 0.56
CA VAL A 244 -12.53 -11.27 0.13
C VAL A 244 -11.80 -10.25 1.01
N LEU A 245 -12.46 -9.15 1.40
CA LEU A 245 -11.87 -8.16 2.31
C LEU A 245 -11.71 -8.70 3.73
N GLU A 246 -12.67 -9.50 4.21
CA GLU A 246 -12.55 -10.17 5.50
C GLU A 246 -11.39 -11.16 5.51
N ALA A 247 -11.23 -11.97 4.44
CA ALA A 247 -10.08 -12.87 4.31
C ALA A 247 -8.74 -12.11 4.32
N PHE A 248 -8.68 -10.98 3.60
CA PHE A 248 -7.52 -10.09 3.58
C PHE A 248 -7.18 -9.53 4.97
N LEU A 249 -8.17 -8.97 5.67
CA LEU A 249 -7.99 -8.43 7.02
C LEU A 249 -7.65 -9.52 8.03
N HIS A 250 -8.28 -10.69 7.94
CA HIS A 250 -8.00 -11.82 8.81
C HIS A 250 -6.55 -12.29 8.69
N LYS A 251 -6.01 -12.36 7.45
CA LYS A 251 -4.60 -12.70 7.22
C LYS A 251 -3.65 -11.69 7.87
N ILE A 252 -3.95 -10.40 7.73
CA ILE A 252 -3.20 -9.31 8.37
C ILE A 252 -3.25 -9.41 9.89
N GLN A 253 -4.44 -9.55 10.45
CA GLN A 253 -4.65 -9.66 11.90
C GLN A 253 -3.92 -10.87 12.46
N THR A 254 -4.04 -12.03 11.82
CA THR A 254 -3.35 -13.25 12.24
C THR A 254 -1.84 -13.03 12.32
N HIS A 255 -1.26 -12.33 11.35
CA HIS A 255 0.16 -12.02 11.35
C HIS A 255 0.57 -11.03 12.45
N LEU A 256 -0.22 -9.98 12.67
CA LEU A 256 0.08 -8.95 13.67
C LEU A 256 -0.11 -9.47 15.11
N TYR A 257 -1.11 -10.31 15.34
CA TYR A 257 -1.42 -10.89 16.65
C TYR A 257 -0.69 -12.22 16.94
N GLN A 258 -0.04 -12.84 15.94
CA GLN A 258 0.74 -14.05 16.17
C GLN A 258 1.88 -13.76 17.15
N GLN A 259 1.69 -14.17 18.41
CA GLN A 259 2.79 -14.32 19.34
C GLN A 259 3.77 -15.31 18.72
N ARG A 260 5.01 -14.87 18.51
CA ARG A 260 6.03 -15.74 17.96
C ARG A 260 6.22 -16.88 18.95
N GLU A 261 5.94 -18.08 18.48
CA GLU A 261 6.17 -19.27 19.26
C GLU A 261 7.67 -19.36 19.58
N ASP A 262 7.98 -19.52 20.87
CA ASP A 262 9.35 -19.64 21.35
C ASP A 262 10.07 -20.75 20.58
N ILE A 263 11.29 -20.46 20.10
CA ILE A 263 12.14 -21.44 19.41
C ILE A 263 12.29 -22.71 20.25
N LEU A 264 12.34 -22.59 21.58
CA LEU A 264 12.39 -23.74 22.48
C LEU A 264 11.12 -24.58 22.44
N LYS A 265 9.94 -23.96 22.26
CA LYS A 265 8.68 -24.69 22.05
C LYS A 265 8.66 -25.41 20.71
N LYS A 266 9.17 -24.77 19.65
CA LYS A 266 9.33 -25.40 18.32
C LYS A 266 10.26 -26.61 18.36
N ILE A 267 11.42 -26.47 19.00
CA ILE A 267 12.37 -27.57 19.22
C ILE A 267 11.71 -28.70 20.02
N ARG A 268 10.99 -28.38 21.10
CA ARG A 268 10.26 -29.39 21.90
C ARG A 268 9.17 -30.10 21.12
N LYS A 269 8.57 -29.47 20.11
CA LYS A 269 7.61 -30.08 19.18
C LYS A 269 8.27 -30.89 18.06
N GLY A 270 9.61 -30.83 17.91
CA GLY A 270 10.33 -31.48 16.82
C GLY A 270 10.14 -30.83 15.45
N VAL A 271 9.52 -29.65 15.38
CA VAL A 271 9.21 -28.94 14.12
C VAL A 271 9.77 -27.52 14.20
N LEU A 272 10.76 -27.21 13.36
CA LEU A 272 11.44 -25.90 13.34
C LEU A 272 10.83 -24.92 12.34
N ALA A 273 10.26 -25.42 11.24
CA ALA A 273 9.61 -24.64 10.20
C ALA A 273 8.51 -25.46 9.52
N ASP A 274 7.32 -24.85 9.40
CA ASP A 274 6.18 -25.27 8.58
C ASP A 274 5.77 -24.05 7.73
#